data_AF-A0A8B9WI85-F1
#
_entry.id   AF-A0A8B9WI85-F1
#
_cell.length_a   1.000
_cell.length_b   1.000
_cell.length_c   1.000
_cell.angle_alpha   90.00
_cell.angle_beta   90.00
_cell.angle_gamma   90.00
#
_symmetry.space_group_name_H-M   'P 1'
#
loop_
_entity.id
_entity.type
_entity.pdbx_description
1 polymer ?
#
loop_
_entity_poly.entity_id
_entity_poly.type
_entity_poly.pdbx_seq_one_letter_code
_entity_poly.pdbx_strand_id
1 'polypeptide(L)'
;MGTTLDIKIKRANKVYHTGPIQVINSTIEMVKPGKFPGGKTEIPFEFPLHVKSNKVLYETYHGVFVNIQYTLRCDMRRSLLAKDLTKTCEFIVHSTPQKGKWTPSPVDFTITPDTLQNVKERALLPKFLIRGHLNSTNCVITQPLTGELVVESSEAAIKSIELQLVRVETCGCAEGYARDATEIQNIQIADGDVCRGLSIPIYMVFPRLFTCPTLETTNFKVEFEVNIVVLLHPDHLITENFPLKLCRM
;
A
#
# COMPACT_ATOMS: atom_id res chain seq x y z
N MET A 1 -31.36 36.57 -9.40
CA MET A 1 -30.01 36.15 -8.96
C MET A 1 -30.15 34.77 -8.36
N GLY A 2 -29.58 33.78 -9.02
CA GLY A 2 -29.80 32.38 -8.72
C GLY A 2 -28.71 31.78 -7.87
N THR A 3 -29.07 31.19 -6.74
CA THR A 3 -28.19 30.25 -6.04
C THR A 3 -28.52 28.83 -6.46
N THR A 4 -27.57 28.19 -7.16
CA THR A 4 -27.61 26.77 -7.49
C THR A 4 -26.60 26.05 -6.60
N LEU A 5 -27.01 24.92 -6.04
CA LEU A 5 -26.15 24.07 -5.21
C LEU A 5 -25.84 22.77 -5.95
N ASP A 6 -24.58 22.56 -6.34
CA ASP A 6 -24.15 21.36 -7.07
C ASP A 6 -23.30 20.44 -6.16
N ILE A 7 -23.60 19.14 -6.12
CA ILE A 7 -22.74 18.14 -5.49
C ILE A 7 -21.95 17.38 -6.55
N LYS A 8 -20.63 17.45 -6.51
CA LYS A 8 -19.71 16.72 -7.39
C LYS A 8 -18.99 15.62 -6.65
N ILE A 9 -19.09 14.39 -7.15
CA ILE A 9 -18.25 13.27 -6.70
C ILE A 9 -17.08 13.16 -7.66
N LYS A 10 -15.86 13.30 -7.15
CA LYS A 10 -14.66 13.05 -7.94
C LYS A 10 -13.84 11.97 -7.28
N ARG A 11 -13.65 10.87 -8.01
CA ARG A 11 -12.45 10.04 -7.82
C ARG A 11 -11.31 10.67 -8.59
N ALA A 12 -10.17 10.86 -7.97
CA ALA A 12 -8.92 11.17 -8.66
C ALA A 12 -7.93 10.05 -8.37
N ASN A 13 -7.47 9.33 -9.40
CA ASN A 13 -6.20 8.61 -9.29
C ASN A 13 -5.12 9.62 -9.63
N LYS A 14 -4.51 10.24 -8.63
CA LYS A 14 -3.30 11.01 -8.90
C LYS A 14 -2.17 10.01 -8.97
N VAL A 15 -1.73 9.76 -10.19
CA VAL A 15 -0.51 9.05 -10.46
C VAL A 15 0.57 10.10 -10.66
N TYR A 16 1.65 10.06 -9.91
CA TYR A 16 2.73 11.01 -10.16
C TYR A 16 3.28 10.69 -11.56
N HIS A 17 3.43 11.72 -12.41
CA HIS A 17 3.70 11.64 -13.87
C HIS A 17 2.51 11.43 -14.82
N THR A 18 1.30 11.11 -14.34
CA THR A 18 0.08 11.17 -15.18
C THR A 18 -1.05 11.88 -14.42
N GLY A 19 -1.61 12.94 -15.02
CA GLY A 19 -2.64 13.76 -14.37
C GLY A 19 -3.82 12.94 -13.80
N PRO A 20 -4.60 13.50 -12.86
CA PRO A 20 -5.59 12.75 -12.11
C PRO A 20 -6.61 12.06 -13.02
N ILE A 21 -6.66 10.73 -13.00
CA ILE A 21 -7.67 9.98 -13.77
C ILE A 21 -9.00 10.03 -13.02
N GLN A 22 -10.01 10.64 -13.63
CA GLN A 22 -11.36 10.68 -13.09
C GLN A 22 -12.13 9.40 -13.43
N VAL A 23 -12.56 8.67 -12.41
CA VAL A 23 -13.33 7.43 -12.57
C VAL A 23 -14.81 7.62 -12.27
N ILE A 24 -15.12 8.50 -11.32
CA ILE A 24 -16.49 8.92 -11.02
C ILE A 24 -16.58 10.43 -11.20
N ASN A 25 -17.61 10.85 -11.93
CA ASN A 25 -18.10 12.21 -11.97
C ASN A 25 -19.63 12.16 -11.97
N SER A 26 -20.23 12.45 -10.82
CA SER A 26 -21.67 12.68 -10.70
C SER A 26 -21.87 14.13 -10.28
N THR A 27 -22.85 14.80 -10.88
CA THR A 27 -23.26 16.15 -10.49
C THR A 27 -24.76 16.15 -10.27
N ILE A 28 -25.20 16.63 -9.12
CA ILE A 28 -26.62 16.76 -8.79
C ILE A 28 -26.90 18.20 -8.42
N GLU A 29 -27.87 18.80 -9.10
CA GLU A 29 -28.44 20.09 -8.71
C GLU A 29 -29.39 19.86 -7.53
N MET A 30 -29.04 20.44 -6.38
CA MET A 30 -29.78 20.26 -5.14
C MET A 30 -30.90 21.28 -4.95
N VAL A 31 -30.68 22.51 -5.42
CA VAL A 31 -31.61 23.63 -5.28
C VAL A 31 -31.52 24.52 -6.50
N LYS A 32 -32.68 24.87 -7.06
CA LYS A 32 -32.79 25.82 -8.17
C LYS A 32 -32.38 27.24 -7.75
N PRO A 33 -31.91 28.06 -8.70
CA PRO A 33 -31.74 29.50 -8.55
C PRO A 33 -32.75 30.22 -7.62
N GLY A 34 -32.33 30.60 -6.42
CA GLY A 34 -33.20 31.32 -5.48
C GLY A 34 -32.49 32.06 -4.35
N LYS A 35 -33.27 32.46 -3.34
CA LYS A 35 -32.79 33.05 -2.09
C LYS A 35 -33.02 32.05 -0.95
N PHE A 36 -32.07 31.98 -0.03
CA PHE A 36 -32.27 31.27 1.24
C PHE A 36 -32.89 32.20 2.29
N PRO A 37 -33.77 31.69 3.17
CA PRO A 37 -34.24 32.44 4.32
C PRO A 37 -33.06 32.74 5.27
N GLY A 38 -33.22 33.78 6.09
CA GLY A 38 -32.26 34.04 7.16
C GLY A 38 -32.18 32.87 8.14
N GLY A 39 -30.99 32.57 8.64
CA GLY A 39 -30.73 31.46 9.56
C GLY A 39 -30.07 30.25 8.91
N LYS A 40 -30.29 29.06 9.47
CA LYS A 40 -29.72 27.79 9.00
C LYS A 40 -30.72 27.09 8.08
N THR A 41 -30.29 26.79 6.84
CA THR A 41 -31.04 25.93 5.92
C THR A 41 -30.30 24.61 5.77
N GLU A 42 -31.01 23.49 5.91
CA GLU A 42 -30.49 22.14 5.69
C GLU A 42 -31.13 21.56 4.43
N ILE A 43 -30.31 21.04 3.51
CA ILE A 43 -30.76 20.51 2.23
C ILE A 43 -30.36 19.04 2.20
N PRO A 44 -31.32 18.10 2.35
CA PRO A 44 -31.01 16.68 2.25
C PRO A 44 -30.61 16.34 0.81
N PHE A 45 -29.65 15.43 0.67
CA PHE A 45 -29.24 14.92 -0.62
C PHE A 45 -28.97 13.42 -0.54
N GLU A 46 -29.24 12.75 -1.65
CA GLU A 46 -28.82 11.38 -1.88
C GLU A 46 -28.29 11.27 -3.31
N PHE A 47 -27.38 10.33 -3.49
CA PHE A 47 -26.92 9.98 -4.82
C PHE A 47 -26.60 8.50 -4.85
N PRO A 48 -26.89 7.81 -5.96
CA PRO A 48 -26.34 6.49 -6.17
C PRO A 48 -24.86 6.59 -6.53
N LEU A 49 -24.03 5.76 -5.89
CA LEU A 49 -22.62 5.65 -6.22
C LEU A 49 -22.43 4.75 -7.46
N HIS A 50 -22.77 5.30 -8.64
CA HIS A 50 -22.58 4.60 -9.90
C HIS A 50 -21.18 4.82 -10.48
N VAL A 51 -20.46 3.73 -10.71
CA VAL A 51 -19.22 3.74 -11.49
C VAL A 51 -19.55 3.92 -12.96
N LYS A 52 -18.80 4.77 -13.68
CA LYS A 52 -18.99 4.92 -15.13
C LYS A 52 -18.38 3.72 -15.87
N SER A 53 -19.13 3.11 -16.79
CA SER A 53 -18.68 2.00 -17.65
C SER A 53 -18.21 0.77 -16.84
N ASN A 54 -17.28 -0.03 -17.36
CA ASN A 54 -16.70 -1.22 -16.70
C ASN A 54 -15.63 -0.88 -15.63
N LYS A 55 -15.68 0.31 -15.02
CA LYS A 55 -14.71 0.69 -13.98
C LYS A 55 -15.17 0.19 -12.61
N VAL A 56 -14.21 -0.09 -11.72
CA VAL A 56 -14.47 -0.46 -10.33
C VAL A 56 -14.05 0.65 -9.37
N LEU A 57 -14.69 0.67 -8.20
CA LEU A 57 -14.25 1.43 -7.04
C LEU A 57 -13.09 0.67 -6.39
N TYR A 58 -12.03 1.40 -6.04
CA TYR A 58 -10.94 0.86 -5.23
C TYR A 58 -10.98 1.49 -3.84
N GLU A 59 -10.33 0.83 -2.88
CA GLU A 59 -10.06 1.40 -1.57
C GLU A 59 -9.44 2.80 -1.69
N THR A 60 -9.83 3.71 -0.80
CA THR A 60 -9.09 4.97 -0.63
C THR A 60 -7.67 4.63 -0.22
N TYR A 61 -6.70 5.27 -0.89
CA TYR A 61 -5.29 5.00 -0.69
C TYR A 61 -4.49 6.30 -0.86
N HIS A 62 -3.56 6.55 0.06
CA HIS A 62 -2.72 7.74 0.05
C HIS A 62 -1.25 7.33 0.07
N GLY A 63 -0.67 7.22 -1.12
CA GLY A 63 0.72 6.88 -1.34
C GLY A 63 1.55 8.00 -1.93
N VAL A 64 2.78 7.63 -2.29
CA VAL A 64 3.79 8.54 -2.87
C VAL A 64 3.57 8.71 -4.37
N PHE A 65 3.31 7.63 -5.10
CA PHE A 65 3.05 7.61 -6.54
C PHE A 65 1.59 7.31 -6.86
N VAL A 66 0.88 6.61 -5.98
CA VAL A 66 -0.54 6.29 -6.15
C VAL A 66 -1.36 7.00 -5.08
N ASN A 67 -2.32 7.81 -5.49
CA ASN A 67 -3.31 8.40 -4.59
C ASN A 67 -4.71 8.17 -5.16
N ILE A 68 -5.54 7.43 -4.42
CA ILE A 68 -6.94 7.14 -4.73
C ILE A 68 -7.78 7.88 -3.70
N GLN A 69 -8.34 9.00 -4.10
CA GLN A 69 -9.12 9.88 -3.24
C GLN A 69 -10.54 10.05 -3.78
N TYR A 70 -11.53 10.05 -2.86
CA TYR A 70 -12.93 10.30 -3.17
C TYR A 70 -13.41 11.55 -2.43
N THR A 71 -13.94 12.50 -3.19
CA THR A 71 -14.37 13.78 -2.63
C THR A 71 -15.82 14.09 -2.96
N LEU A 72 -16.52 14.68 -2.01
CA LEU A 72 -17.75 15.41 -2.21
C LEU A 72 -17.43 16.89 -2.24
N ARG A 73 -17.79 17.55 -3.34
CA ARG A 73 -17.65 18.99 -3.50
C ARG A 73 -19.03 19.60 -3.64
N CYS A 74 -19.33 20.56 -2.78
CA CYS A 74 -20.53 21.36 -2.77
C CYS A 74 -20.18 22.76 -3.30
N ASP A 75 -20.76 23.13 -4.44
CA ASP A 75 -20.59 24.45 -5.05
C ASP A 75 -21.87 25.27 -4.91
N MET A 76 -21.78 26.49 -4.38
CA MET A 76 -22.88 27.45 -4.30
C MET A 76 -22.56 28.65 -5.20
N ARG A 77 -23.29 28.75 -6.32
CA ARG A 77 -23.16 29.89 -7.23
C ARG A 77 -23.84 31.12 -6.65
N ARG A 78 -23.22 32.29 -6.80
CA ARG A 78 -23.72 33.58 -6.32
C ARG A 78 -23.79 34.58 -7.47
N SER A 79 -24.29 35.78 -7.18
CA SER A 79 -24.38 36.87 -8.16
C SER A 79 -22.99 37.24 -8.69
N LEU A 80 -22.91 37.80 -9.89
CA LEU A 80 -21.66 38.15 -10.58
C LEU A 80 -20.62 38.93 -9.74
N LEU A 81 -21.07 39.77 -8.80
CA LEU A 81 -20.21 40.58 -7.93
C LEU A 81 -19.77 39.86 -6.64
N ALA A 82 -20.30 38.67 -6.37
CA ALA A 82 -20.03 37.90 -5.16
C ALA A 82 -19.27 36.63 -5.51
N LYS A 83 -18.23 36.32 -4.74
CA LYS A 83 -17.47 35.07 -4.90
C LYS A 83 -18.36 33.87 -4.57
N ASP A 84 -18.39 32.90 -5.47
CA ASP A 84 -19.00 31.58 -5.26
C ASP A 84 -18.40 30.90 -4.03
N LEU A 85 -19.23 30.12 -3.32
CA LEU A 85 -18.76 29.35 -2.18
C LEU A 85 -18.53 27.91 -2.63
N THR A 86 -17.42 27.33 -2.19
CA THR A 86 -17.12 25.92 -2.45
C THR A 86 -16.68 25.29 -1.13
N LYS A 87 -17.23 24.11 -0.84
CA LYS A 87 -16.75 23.26 0.25
C LYS A 87 -16.49 21.87 -0.31
N THR A 88 -15.31 21.32 -0.01
CA THR A 88 -14.95 19.94 -0.37
C THR A 88 -14.70 19.15 0.91
N CYS A 89 -15.17 17.91 0.96
CA CYS A 89 -14.80 16.94 1.98
C CYS A 89 -14.43 15.62 1.32
N GLU A 90 -13.48 14.91 1.91
CA GLU A 90 -13.13 13.54 1.53
C GLU A 90 -14.04 12.55 2.25
N PHE A 91 -14.33 11.44 1.59
CA PHE A 91 -14.91 10.27 2.23
C PHE A 91 -14.07 9.04 1.88
N ILE A 92 -14.06 8.07 2.80
CA ILE A 92 -13.22 6.88 2.68
C ILE A 92 -14.05 5.76 2.06
N VAL A 93 -13.54 5.18 0.97
CA VAL A 93 -14.06 3.95 0.40
C VAL A 93 -13.20 2.81 0.93
N HIS A 94 -13.85 1.85 1.58
CA HIS A 94 -13.20 0.67 2.13
C HIS A 94 -13.66 -0.54 1.31
N SER A 95 -12.72 -1.35 0.82
CA SER A 95 -13.06 -2.59 0.09
C SER A 95 -13.73 -3.62 1.01
N THR A 96 -14.78 -4.26 0.52
CA THR A 96 -15.31 -5.46 1.18
C THR A 96 -14.25 -6.57 1.20
N PRO A 97 -14.35 -7.54 2.12
CA PRO A 97 -13.58 -8.77 2.03
C PRO A 97 -13.57 -9.37 0.63
N GLN A 98 -12.41 -9.83 0.20
CA GLN A 98 -12.23 -10.45 -1.10
C GLN A 98 -12.99 -11.79 -1.13
N LYS A 99 -13.76 -12.02 -2.19
CA LYS A 99 -14.50 -13.27 -2.37
C LYS A 99 -13.53 -14.37 -2.81
N GLY A 100 -13.47 -15.46 -2.04
CA GLY A 100 -12.66 -16.62 -2.37
C GLY A 100 -12.26 -17.40 -1.13
N LYS A 101 -11.76 -18.62 -1.32
CA LYS A 101 -11.05 -19.32 -0.24
C LYS A 101 -9.62 -18.79 -0.20
N TRP A 102 -9.19 -18.32 0.96
CA TRP A 102 -7.78 -18.04 1.19
C TRP A 102 -7.02 -19.38 1.19
N THR A 103 -5.95 -19.43 0.41
CA THR A 103 -5.01 -20.55 0.38
C THR A 103 -3.64 -20.03 0.79
N PRO A 104 -3.04 -20.57 1.86
CA PRO A 104 -1.66 -20.26 2.20
C PRO A 104 -0.73 -20.58 1.03
N SER A 105 0.33 -19.80 0.87
CA SER A 105 1.43 -20.06 -0.07
C SER A 105 2.75 -20.15 0.70
N PRO A 106 3.02 -21.27 1.37
CA PRO A 106 4.23 -21.44 2.16
C PRO A 106 5.47 -21.42 1.27
N VAL A 107 6.58 -20.90 1.79
CA VAL A 107 7.83 -20.75 1.05
C VAL A 107 9.00 -21.14 1.93
N ASP A 108 9.67 -22.23 1.58
CA ASP A 108 10.99 -22.55 2.11
C ASP A 108 12.05 -21.71 1.39
N PHE A 109 13.09 -21.31 2.12
CA PHE A 109 14.20 -20.54 1.56
C PHE A 109 15.54 -20.97 2.12
N THR A 110 16.59 -20.68 1.33
CA THR A 110 17.98 -20.90 1.70
C THR A 110 18.80 -19.72 1.21
N ILE A 111 19.48 -19.07 2.15
CA ILE A 111 20.30 -17.89 1.90
C ILE A 111 21.76 -18.31 2.03
N THR A 112 22.48 -18.24 0.91
CA THR A 112 23.93 -18.45 0.81
C THR A 112 24.51 -17.37 -0.11
N PRO A 113 25.83 -17.13 -0.12
CA PRO A 113 26.45 -16.20 -1.08
C PRO A 113 26.07 -16.46 -2.55
N ASP A 114 25.80 -17.73 -2.89
CA ASP A 114 25.44 -18.15 -4.25
C ASP A 114 23.97 -17.86 -4.61
N THR A 115 23.06 -17.77 -3.63
CA THR A 115 21.63 -17.47 -3.89
C THR A 115 21.34 -15.98 -3.96
N LEU A 116 22.17 -15.12 -3.36
CA LEU A 116 21.92 -13.67 -3.29
C LEU A 116 21.88 -13.00 -4.66
N GLN A 117 20.80 -12.29 -4.97
CA GLN A 117 20.69 -11.49 -6.18
C GLN A 117 21.42 -10.14 -6.03
N ASN A 118 21.96 -9.59 -7.12
CA ASN A 118 22.56 -8.24 -7.18
C ASN A 118 23.81 -7.95 -6.31
N VAL A 119 24.50 -8.98 -5.80
CA VAL A 119 25.78 -8.80 -5.11
C VAL A 119 26.93 -8.77 -6.13
N LYS A 120 27.63 -7.63 -6.23
CA LYS A 120 28.75 -7.44 -7.17
C LYS A 120 30.01 -8.24 -6.81
N GLU A 121 30.21 -8.52 -5.52
CA GLU A 121 31.45 -9.11 -5.00
C GLU A 121 31.18 -10.33 -4.11
N ARG A 122 30.43 -11.30 -4.64
CA ARG A 122 30.05 -12.52 -3.91
C ARG A 122 31.23 -13.29 -3.31
N ALA A 123 32.38 -13.27 -4.00
CA ALA A 123 33.60 -13.95 -3.56
C ALA A 123 34.23 -13.33 -2.30
N LEU A 124 33.86 -12.10 -1.94
CA LEU A 124 34.33 -11.41 -0.72
C LEU A 124 33.38 -11.58 0.46
N LEU A 125 32.22 -12.20 0.26
CA LEU A 125 31.32 -12.50 1.35
C LEU A 125 31.86 -13.67 2.17
N PRO A 126 31.80 -13.60 3.51
CA PRO A 126 32.05 -14.77 4.35
C PRO A 126 31.07 -15.89 3.97
N LYS A 127 31.47 -17.15 4.11
CA LYS A 127 30.52 -18.25 3.88
C LYS A 127 29.50 -18.30 5.00
N PHE A 128 28.24 -18.46 4.65
CA PHE A 128 27.15 -18.67 5.58
C PHE A 128 26.07 -19.53 4.94
N LEU A 129 25.25 -20.14 5.79
CA LEU A 129 24.09 -20.90 5.42
C LEU A 129 22.96 -20.56 6.40
N ILE A 130 21.92 -19.92 5.87
CA ILE A 130 20.70 -19.62 6.63
C ILE A 130 19.56 -20.33 5.91
N ARG A 131 18.74 -21.03 6.66
CA ARG A 131 17.54 -21.72 6.15
C ARG A 131 16.33 -21.20 6.88
N GLY A 132 15.17 -21.31 6.26
CA GLY A 132 13.94 -20.97 6.92
C GLY A 132 12.74 -21.19 6.04
N HIS A 133 11.60 -20.78 6.59
CA HIS A 133 10.31 -20.96 5.97
C HIS A 133 9.37 -19.84 6.38
N LEU A 134 8.66 -19.27 5.41
CA LEU A 134 7.50 -18.41 5.64
C LEU A 134 6.23 -19.25 5.51
N ASN A 135 5.36 -19.20 6.51
CA ASN A 135 4.11 -19.98 6.50
C ASN A 135 3.18 -19.60 5.35
N SER A 136 3.25 -18.36 4.87
CA SER A 136 2.54 -17.92 3.68
C SER A 136 3.14 -16.61 3.14
N THR A 137 3.20 -16.48 1.81
CA THR A 137 3.38 -15.18 1.12
C THR A 137 2.04 -14.55 0.73
N ASN A 138 0.95 -15.33 0.71
CA ASN A 138 -0.43 -14.85 0.60
C ASN A 138 -0.99 -14.62 2.00
N CYS A 139 -0.91 -13.39 2.49
CA CYS A 139 -1.15 -13.05 3.89
C CYS A 139 -2.51 -12.39 4.08
N VAL A 140 -3.25 -12.77 5.13
CA VAL A 140 -4.41 -12.00 5.57
C VAL A 140 -3.90 -10.78 6.33
N ILE A 141 -4.24 -9.57 5.89
CA ILE A 141 -3.68 -8.31 6.42
C ILE A 141 -3.89 -8.10 7.92
N THR A 142 -4.91 -8.73 8.52
CA THR A 142 -5.20 -8.65 9.95
C THR A 142 -4.48 -9.71 10.78
N GLN A 143 -3.74 -10.62 10.14
CA GLN A 143 -2.94 -11.66 10.78
C GLN A 143 -1.45 -11.35 10.59
N PRO A 144 -0.58 -11.75 11.54
CA PRO A 144 0.85 -11.56 11.41
C PRO A 144 1.43 -12.41 10.27
N LEU A 145 2.49 -11.92 9.63
CA LEU A 145 3.42 -12.78 8.91
C LEU A 145 4.13 -13.68 9.92
N THR A 146 4.12 -14.98 9.66
CA THR A 146 4.72 -15.99 10.54
C THR A 146 5.65 -16.92 9.79
N GLY A 147 6.65 -17.46 10.47
CA GLY A 147 7.60 -18.41 9.92
C GLY A 147 8.71 -18.69 10.92
N GLU A 148 9.82 -19.23 10.43
CA GLU A 148 11.02 -19.43 11.21
C GLU A 148 12.27 -19.38 10.32
N LEU A 149 13.41 -19.08 10.93
CA LEU A 149 14.70 -19.21 10.29
C LEU A 149 15.74 -19.77 11.26
N VAL A 150 16.76 -20.42 10.72
CA VAL A 150 17.87 -21.03 11.43
C VAL A 150 19.17 -20.62 10.74
N VAL A 151 20.13 -20.15 11.53
CA VAL A 151 21.52 -20.00 11.07
C VAL A 151 22.22 -21.34 11.25
N GLU A 152 22.47 -22.05 10.15
CA GLU A 152 23.14 -23.36 10.17
C GLU A 152 24.66 -23.19 10.34
N SER A 153 25.24 -22.25 9.59
CA SER A 153 26.66 -21.90 9.68
C SER A 153 26.90 -20.46 9.24
N SER A 154 27.96 -19.84 9.78
CA SER A 154 28.44 -18.53 9.34
C SER A 154 29.89 -18.35 9.77
N GLU A 155 30.77 -18.03 8.82
CA GLU A 155 32.19 -17.74 9.06
C GLU A 155 32.40 -16.38 9.74
N ALA A 156 31.46 -15.45 9.54
CA ALA A 156 31.43 -14.18 10.24
C ALA A 156 30.35 -14.19 11.33
N ALA A 157 30.61 -13.45 12.41
CA ALA A 157 29.63 -13.25 13.46
C ALA A 157 28.41 -12.47 12.94
N ILE A 158 27.21 -12.93 13.30
CA ILE A 158 25.95 -12.21 13.04
C ILE A 158 25.90 -11.01 13.99
N LYS A 159 25.52 -9.84 13.47
CA LYS A 159 25.31 -8.61 14.24
C LYS A 159 23.83 -8.41 14.51
N SER A 160 22.99 -8.55 13.48
CA SER A 160 21.54 -8.52 13.61
C SER A 160 20.87 -9.34 12.52
N ILE A 161 19.64 -9.79 12.81
CA ILE A 161 18.69 -10.29 11.80
C ILE A 161 17.42 -9.47 11.92
N GLU A 162 17.01 -8.87 10.82
CA GLU A 162 15.92 -7.90 10.73
C GLU A 162 14.92 -8.33 9.65
N LEU A 163 13.67 -7.91 9.85
CA LEU A 163 12.61 -8.02 8.87
C LEU A 163 12.17 -6.61 8.47
N GLN A 164 12.20 -6.32 7.17
CA GLN A 164 11.76 -5.05 6.62
C GLN A 164 10.52 -5.27 5.77
N LEU A 165 9.39 -4.68 6.17
CA LEU A 165 8.21 -4.59 5.33
C LEU A 165 8.35 -3.40 4.40
N VAL A 166 8.28 -3.66 3.11
CA VAL A 166 8.42 -2.68 2.04
C VAL A 166 7.12 -2.58 1.26
N ARG A 167 6.71 -1.35 0.98
CA ARG A 167 5.63 -1.04 0.05
C ARG A 167 6.22 -0.73 -1.31
N VAL A 168 5.63 -1.29 -2.35
CA VAL A 168 6.06 -1.03 -3.73
C VAL A 168 4.90 -0.42 -4.50
N GLU A 169 5.07 0.83 -4.92
CA GLU A 169 4.11 1.53 -5.75
C GLU A 169 4.59 1.58 -7.20
N THR A 170 3.79 1.01 -8.10
CA THR A 170 4.09 1.01 -9.54
C THR A 170 3.17 1.95 -10.30
N CYS A 171 3.83 2.91 -10.92
CA CYS A 171 3.46 4.01 -11.81
C CYS A 171 3.38 3.79 -13.33
N GLY A 172 2.25 3.54 -13.99
CA GLY A 172 2.20 3.64 -15.46
C GLY A 172 2.35 5.09 -15.94
N CYS A 173 3.33 5.37 -16.80
CA CYS A 173 3.62 6.70 -17.36
C CYS A 173 3.92 6.63 -18.88
N ALA A 174 3.98 7.79 -19.53
CA ALA A 174 4.19 7.87 -20.99
C ALA A 174 5.54 7.24 -21.45
N GLU A 175 6.53 7.19 -20.56
CA GLU A 175 7.88 6.67 -20.81
C GLU A 175 8.07 5.22 -20.32
N GLY A 176 7.01 4.57 -19.79
CA GLY A 176 7.07 3.20 -19.26
C GLY A 176 6.46 3.09 -17.87
N TYR A 177 7.11 2.36 -16.96
CA TYR A 177 6.66 2.21 -15.58
C TYR A 177 7.67 2.82 -14.60
N ALA A 178 7.22 3.72 -13.72
CA ALA A 178 7.96 4.17 -12.55
C ALA A 178 7.65 3.24 -11.38
N ARG A 179 8.66 2.88 -10.57
CA ARG A 179 8.51 2.04 -9.39
C ARG A 179 9.18 2.73 -8.21
N ASP A 180 8.49 2.83 -7.08
CA ASP A 180 9.05 3.34 -5.82
C ASP A 180 8.83 2.33 -4.71
N ALA A 181 9.88 2.09 -3.93
CA ALA A 181 9.89 1.18 -2.81
C ALA A 181 10.09 1.98 -1.52
N THR A 182 9.09 1.95 -0.63
CA THR A 182 9.12 2.64 0.66
C THR A 182 9.18 1.63 1.79
N GLU A 183 10.17 1.71 2.67
CA GLU A 183 10.15 0.95 3.93
C GLU A 183 9.01 1.45 4.83
N ILE A 184 8.15 0.52 5.26
CA ILE A 184 7.03 0.80 6.15
C ILE A 184 7.39 0.51 7.60
N GLN A 185 8.12 -0.58 7.82
CA GLN A 185 8.41 -1.11 9.14
C GLN A 185 9.69 -1.94 9.08
N ASN A 186 10.58 -1.72 10.04
CA ASN A 186 11.72 -2.59 10.32
C ASN A 186 11.55 -3.15 11.75
N ILE A 187 11.72 -4.45 11.91
CA ILE A 187 11.84 -5.08 13.23
C ILE A 187 13.09 -5.96 13.28
N GLN A 188 13.80 -5.90 14.39
CA GLN A 188 14.90 -6.79 14.68
C GLN A 188 14.37 -8.06 15.37
N ILE A 189 14.64 -9.23 14.80
CA ILE A 189 14.21 -10.53 15.33
C ILE A 189 15.36 -11.30 15.99
N ALA A 190 16.60 -10.89 15.76
CA ALA A 190 17.75 -11.39 16.51
C ALA A 190 18.86 -10.34 16.65
N ASP A 191 19.57 -10.38 17.77
CA ASP A 191 20.65 -9.47 18.13
C ASP A 191 21.91 -10.24 18.54
N GLY A 192 23.07 -9.80 18.03
CA GLY A 192 24.35 -10.44 18.27
C GLY A 192 24.55 -11.77 17.54
N ASP A 193 25.67 -12.44 17.84
CA ASP A 193 26.05 -13.66 17.14
C ASP A 193 25.22 -14.85 17.63
N VAL A 194 24.08 -15.07 16.97
CA VAL A 194 23.08 -16.07 17.33
C VAL A 194 23.63 -17.50 17.34
N CYS A 195 23.10 -18.34 18.23
CA CYS A 195 23.46 -19.76 18.25
C CYS A 195 23.14 -20.44 16.92
N ARG A 196 24.07 -21.28 16.43
CA ARG A 196 23.85 -22.08 15.23
C ARG A 196 22.85 -23.20 15.52
N GLY A 197 21.99 -23.53 14.57
CA GLY A 197 20.95 -24.56 14.72
C GLY A 197 19.78 -24.16 15.63
N LEU A 198 19.76 -22.95 16.18
CA LEU A 198 18.63 -22.44 16.97
C LEU A 198 17.60 -21.79 16.04
N SER A 199 16.33 -22.22 16.16
CA SER A 199 15.22 -21.61 15.43
C SER A 199 14.87 -20.24 16.00
N ILE A 200 14.80 -19.25 15.10
CA ILE A 200 14.42 -17.87 15.36
C ILE A 200 13.03 -17.67 14.74
N PRO A 201 11.99 -17.40 15.56
CA PRO A 201 10.63 -17.25 15.04
C PRO A 201 10.48 -15.93 14.27
N ILE A 202 9.79 -16.00 13.13
CA ILE A 202 9.31 -14.84 12.38
C ILE A 202 7.89 -14.53 12.87
N TYR A 203 7.68 -13.30 13.35
CA TYR A 203 6.36 -12.80 13.73
C TYR A 203 6.27 -11.30 13.50
N MET A 204 5.61 -10.87 12.43
CA MET A 204 5.45 -9.45 12.08
C MET A 204 3.98 -9.10 11.89
N VAL A 205 3.46 -8.20 12.71
CA VAL A 205 2.11 -7.65 12.55
C VAL A 205 2.11 -6.55 11.49
N PHE A 206 1.25 -6.66 10.49
CA PHE A 206 1.10 -5.63 9.47
C PHE A 206 0.49 -4.33 10.05
N PRO A 207 1.14 -3.16 9.84
CA PRO A 207 0.70 -1.90 10.45
C PRO A 207 -0.52 -1.33 9.72
N ARG A 208 -1.64 -1.22 10.44
CA ARG A 208 -2.97 -0.88 9.87
C ARG A 208 -3.04 0.41 9.05
N LEU A 209 -2.26 1.43 9.41
CA LEU A 209 -2.27 2.74 8.74
C LEU A 209 -1.35 2.80 7.51
N PHE A 210 -0.48 1.79 7.35
CA PHE A 210 0.54 1.77 6.30
C PHE A 210 0.42 0.56 5.38
N THR A 211 -0.56 -0.32 5.61
CA THR A 211 -0.83 -1.49 4.79
C THR A 211 -2.26 -1.47 4.28
N CYS A 212 -2.43 -1.99 3.07
CA CYS A 212 -3.72 -2.22 2.43
C CYS A 212 -3.67 -3.55 1.68
N PRO A 213 -4.80 -4.10 1.21
CA PRO A 213 -4.76 -5.24 0.30
C PRO A 213 -3.91 -4.92 -0.93
N THR A 214 -3.16 -5.90 -1.42
CA THR A 214 -2.42 -5.80 -2.68
C THR A 214 -3.40 -5.46 -3.79
N LEU A 215 -3.06 -4.43 -4.57
CA LEU A 215 -3.89 -3.92 -5.64
C LEU A 215 -3.09 -3.88 -6.94
N GLU A 216 -3.50 -4.68 -7.91
CA GLU A 216 -2.90 -4.70 -9.24
C GLU A 216 -3.93 -4.24 -10.27
N THR A 217 -3.56 -3.21 -11.04
CA THR A 217 -4.34 -2.74 -12.18
C THR A 217 -3.44 -2.60 -13.39
N THR A 218 -4.03 -2.34 -14.57
CA THR A 218 -3.27 -2.11 -15.80
C THR A 218 -2.33 -0.90 -15.70
N ASN A 219 -2.74 0.16 -14.99
CA ASN A 219 -2.04 1.44 -15.00
C ASN A 219 -1.25 1.71 -13.73
N PHE A 220 -1.57 1.02 -12.63
CA PHE A 220 -0.88 1.21 -11.37
C PHE A 220 -0.99 -0.01 -10.48
N LYS A 221 -0.03 -0.16 -9.56
CA LYS A 221 -0.03 -1.22 -8.56
C LYS A 221 0.38 -0.71 -7.19
N VAL A 222 -0.13 -1.35 -6.15
CA VAL A 222 0.30 -1.21 -4.76
C VAL A 222 0.58 -2.63 -4.25
N GLU A 223 1.86 -2.93 -4.08
CA GLU A 223 2.41 -4.25 -3.76
C GLU A 223 3.19 -4.18 -2.45
N PHE A 224 3.48 -5.33 -1.85
CA PHE A 224 4.23 -5.42 -0.60
C PHE A 224 5.30 -6.50 -0.72
N GLU A 225 6.41 -6.28 -0.05
CA GLU A 225 7.54 -7.21 0.02
C GLU A 225 8.00 -7.28 1.48
N VAL A 226 8.49 -8.44 1.92
CA VAL A 226 9.24 -8.56 3.16
C VAL A 226 10.66 -8.95 2.84
N ASN A 227 11.61 -8.21 3.40
CA ASN A 227 13.02 -8.50 3.28
C ASN A 227 13.52 -9.09 4.57
N ILE A 228 14.20 -10.24 4.49
CA ILE A 228 15.04 -10.75 5.56
C ILE A 228 16.42 -10.13 5.38
N VAL A 229 16.81 -9.30 6.33
CA VAL A 229 18.09 -8.59 6.33
C VAL A 229 18.99 -9.19 7.39
N VAL A 230 20.16 -9.64 6.99
CA VAL A 230 21.17 -10.19 7.89
C VAL A 230 22.41 -9.32 7.81
N LEU A 231 22.81 -8.77 8.94
CA LEU A 231 24.03 -7.97 9.05
C LEU A 231 25.12 -8.83 9.70
N LEU A 232 26.22 -9.04 9.00
CA LEU A 232 27.40 -9.73 9.50
C LEU A 232 28.52 -8.73 9.81
N HIS A 233 29.41 -9.08 10.75
CA HIS A 233 30.63 -8.32 10.97
C HIS A 233 31.65 -8.47 9.81
N PRO A 234 32.47 -7.43 9.51
CA PRO A 234 32.43 -6.11 10.12
C PRO A 234 31.20 -5.28 9.72
N ASP A 235 30.71 -5.36 8.48
CA ASP A 235 29.44 -4.72 8.02
C ASP A 235 28.95 -5.32 6.67
N HIS A 236 28.94 -6.66 6.53
CA HIS A 236 28.37 -7.29 5.32
C HIS A 236 26.85 -7.35 5.44
N LEU A 237 26.15 -6.63 4.56
CA LEU A 237 24.69 -6.61 4.47
C LEU A 237 24.20 -7.67 3.48
N ILE A 238 23.31 -8.54 3.95
CA ILE A 238 22.66 -9.57 3.16
C ILE A 238 21.15 -9.28 3.17
N THR A 239 20.51 -9.35 2.00
CA THR A 239 19.07 -9.12 1.87
C THR A 239 18.47 -10.19 0.97
N GLU A 240 17.49 -10.94 1.50
CA GLU A 240 16.63 -11.83 0.72
C GLU A 240 15.21 -11.25 0.70
N ASN A 241 14.59 -11.16 -0.48
CA ASN A 241 13.36 -10.40 -0.71
C ASN A 241 12.22 -11.37 -1.06
N PHE A 242 11.07 -11.24 -0.40
CA PHE A 242 9.89 -12.08 -0.64
C PHE A 242 8.68 -11.21 -0.98
N PRO A 243 8.10 -11.33 -2.20
CA PRO A 243 6.87 -10.64 -2.52
C PRO A 243 5.71 -11.17 -1.69
N LEU A 244 4.91 -10.25 -1.15
CA LEU A 244 3.74 -10.54 -0.34
C LEU A 244 2.46 -10.12 -1.07
N LYS A 245 1.49 -11.03 -1.08
CA LYS A 245 0.12 -10.73 -1.46
C LYS A 245 -0.70 -10.52 -0.20
N LEU A 246 -1.04 -9.27 0.11
CA LEU A 246 -1.91 -8.95 1.23
C LEU A 246 -3.38 -9.01 0.79
N CYS A 247 -4.19 -9.79 1.48
CA CYS A 247 -5.63 -9.89 1.23
C CYS A 247 -6.44 -9.51 2.47
N ARG A 248 -7.70 -9.12 2.23
CA ARG A 248 -8.70 -8.82 3.26
C ARG A 248 -9.75 -9.92 3.20
N MET A 249 -9.88 -10.68 4.27
CA MET A 249 -10.88 -11.75 4.43
C MET A 249 -11.98 -11.33 5.39
#